data_AF-A0A7L4NGM3-F1
#
_entry.id   AF-A0A7L4NGM3-F1
#
_cell.length_a   1.000
_cell.length_b   1.000
_cell.length_c   1.000
_cell.angle_alpha   90.00
_cell.angle_beta   90.00
_cell.angle_gamma   90.00
#
_symmetry.space_group_name_H-M   'P 1'
#
loop_
_entity.id
_entity.type
_entity.pdbx_description
1 polymer ?
#
loop_
_entity_poly.entity_id
_entity_poly.type
_entity_poly.pdbx_seq_one_letter_code
_entity_poly.pdbx_strand_id
1 'polypeptide(L)'
;RKMEIATPPTSKCIIYWKRKVKSEYMRLRQLKRFQANMGAKALFVANFAKVHEKTQILNEDWKKLRVQPVQVMKPVSGHPFLKQCTVESIFPGFPSQTLYMRTLNTVALVPIMYSWSPLQQNFMVEDETVLCNIPYMGDEV
;
A
#
# COMPACT_ATOMS: atom_id res chain seq x y z
N ARG A 1 4.69 25.99 57.54
CA ARG A 1 5.23 24.91 56.67
C ARG A 1 5.13 25.42 55.22
N LYS A 2 6.20 25.98 54.66
CA LYS A 2 6.19 26.48 53.26
C LYS A 2 6.11 25.27 52.34
N MET A 3 5.10 25.21 51.46
CA MET A 3 5.07 24.27 50.35
C MET A 3 6.19 24.67 49.39
N GLU A 4 7.16 23.77 49.18
CA GLU A 4 8.16 23.92 48.13
C GLU A 4 7.46 23.79 46.78
N ILE A 5 7.41 24.92 46.05
CA ILE A 5 7.00 24.95 44.65
C ILE A 5 8.14 24.27 43.88
N ALA A 6 7.88 23.08 43.33
CA ALA A 6 8.84 22.35 42.53
C ALA A 6 9.33 23.22 41.36
N THR A 7 10.61 23.56 41.37
CA THR A 7 11.24 24.34 40.31
C THR A 7 11.05 23.65 38.95
N PRO A 8 10.70 24.38 37.88
CA PRO A 8 10.52 23.78 36.56
C PRO A 8 11.81 23.05 36.13
N PRO A 9 11.71 21.85 35.52
CA PRO A 9 12.89 21.05 35.19
C PRO A 9 13.80 21.84 34.25
N THR A 10 15.07 21.96 34.64
CA THR A 10 16.09 22.63 33.84
C THR A 10 16.27 21.93 32.48
N SER A 11 16.63 22.69 31.44
CA SER A 11 16.84 22.16 30.07
C SER A 11 17.79 20.93 30.04
N LYS A 12 18.82 20.92 30.90
CA LYS A 12 19.73 19.77 31.08
C LYS A 12 19.02 18.52 31.61
N CYS A 13 18.06 18.66 32.53
CA CYS A 13 17.24 17.57 33.04
C CYS A 13 16.33 17.00 31.94
N ILE A 14 15.67 17.86 31.16
CA ILE A 14 14.81 17.45 30.04
C ILE A 14 15.60 16.67 28.98
N ILE A 15 16.79 17.17 28.59
CA ILE A 15 17.65 16.49 27.60
C ILE A 15 18.14 15.13 28.13
N TYR A 16 18.54 15.06 29.40
CA TYR A 16 18.93 13.80 30.05
C TYR A 16 17.80 12.76 29.97
N TRP A 17 16.57 13.13 30.32
CA TRP A 17 15.43 12.23 30.26
C TRP A 17 15.10 11.79 28.84
N LYS A 18 15.13 12.69 27.86
CA LYS A 18 14.95 12.31 26.44
C LYS A 18 15.98 11.27 25.99
N ARG A 19 17.26 11.44 26.37
CA ARG A 19 18.32 10.46 26.05
C ARG A 19 18.09 9.13 26.75
N LYS A 20 17.74 9.15 28.04
CA LYS A 20 17.47 7.95 28.84
C LYS A 20 16.27 7.17 28.31
N VAL A 21 15.17 7.84 28.01
CA VAL A 21 13.96 7.24 27.42
C VAL A 21 14.28 6.61 26.07
N LYS A 22 15.02 7.30 25.19
CA LYS A 22 15.43 6.74 23.90
C LYS A 22 16.28 5.46 24.07
N SER A 23 17.21 5.46 25.01
CA SER A 23 18.06 4.29 25.31
C SER A 23 17.24 3.11 25.82
N GLU A 24 16.37 3.33 26.81
CA GLU A 24 15.50 2.27 27.35
C GLU A 24 14.51 1.75 26.32
N TYR A 25 13.94 2.62 25.49
CA TYR A 25 13.11 2.22 24.36
C TYR A 25 13.86 1.28 23.41
N MET A 26 15.10 1.63 23.03
CA MET A 26 15.90 0.79 22.13
C MET A 26 16.25 -0.56 22.77
N ARG A 27 16.62 -0.57 24.06
CA ARG A 27 16.88 -1.79 24.84
C ARG A 27 15.66 -2.70 24.87
N LEU A 28 14.49 -2.15 25.22
CA LEU A 28 13.23 -2.90 25.28
C LEU A 28 12.80 -3.40 23.90
N ARG A 29 12.95 -2.59 22.86
CA ARG A 29 12.65 -2.97 21.47
C ARG A 29 13.50 -4.15 21.02
N GLN A 30 14.81 -4.13 21.30
CA GLN A 30 15.70 -5.24 20.97
C GLN A 30 15.35 -6.52 21.74
N LEU A 31 15.10 -6.41 23.04
CA LEU A 31 14.68 -7.54 23.88
C LEU A 31 13.38 -8.17 23.36
N LYS A 32 12.35 -7.35 23.10
CA LYS A 32 11.06 -7.83 22.55
C LYS A 32 11.21 -8.44 21.17
N ARG A 33 12.05 -7.86 20.29
CA ARG A 33 12.35 -8.44 18.98
C ARG A 33 12.99 -9.82 19.10
N PHE A 34 13.95 -9.99 20.01
CA PHE A 34 14.59 -11.27 20.24
C PHE A 34 13.56 -12.31 20.73
N GLN A 35 12.76 -11.97 21.73
CA GLN A 35 11.68 -12.84 22.24
C GLN A 35 10.67 -13.24 21.16
N ALA A 36 10.19 -12.28 20.36
CA ALA A 36 9.28 -12.54 19.25
C ALA A 36 9.91 -13.46 18.19
N ASN A 37 11.20 -13.27 17.90
CA ASN A 37 11.92 -14.08 16.92
C ASN A 37 12.12 -15.54 17.34
N MET A 38 12.15 -15.85 18.64
CA MET A 38 12.30 -17.23 19.12
C MET A 38 11.17 -18.15 18.61
N GLY A 39 9.95 -17.63 18.45
CA GLY A 39 8.80 -18.36 17.90
C GLY A 39 8.44 -18.04 16.45
N ALA A 40 9.03 -16.98 15.87
CA ALA A 40 8.64 -16.48 14.56
C ALA A 40 8.82 -17.52 13.44
N LYS A 41 9.89 -18.34 13.49
CA LYS A 41 10.12 -19.40 12.50
C LYS A 41 9.02 -20.46 12.52
N ALA A 42 8.59 -20.87 13.71
CA ALA A 42 7.51 -21.85 13.85
C ALA A 42 6.17 -21.29 13.34
N LEU A 43 5.87 -20.03 13.70
CA LEU A 43 4.68 -19.34 13.19
C LEU A 43 4.71 -19.20 11.67
N PHE A 44 5.87 -18.89 11.09
CA PHE A 44 6.04 -18.81 9.65
C PHE A 44 5.76 -20.17 8.97
N VAL A 45 6.33 -21.26 9.48
CA VAL A 45 6.10 -22.61 8.93
C VAL A 45 4.61 -23.00 9.04
N ALA A 46 3.98 -22.74 10.18
CA ALA A 46 2.55 -22.99 10.36
C ALA A 46 1.69 -22.15 9.41
N ASN A 47 2.04 -20.89 9.18
CA ASN A 47 1.37 -20.04 8.21
C ASN A 47 1.61 -20.52 6.77
N PHE A 48 2.82 -20.95 6.44
CA PHE A 48 3.16 -21.48 5.12
C PHE A 48 2.32 -22.71 4.78
N ALA A 49 2.10 -23.61 5.74
CA ALA A 49 1.19 -24.75 5.56
C ALA A 49 -0.24 -24.30 5.21
N LYS A 50 -0.78 -23.29 5.91
CA LYS A 50 -2.10 -22.72 5.61
C LYS A 50 -2.17 -22.06 4.25
N VAL A 51 -1.11 -21.35 3.85
CA VAL A 51 -1.02 -20.74 2.51
C VAL A 51 -1.01 -21.83 1.45
N HIS A 52 -0.23 -22.89 1.64
CA HIS A 52 -0.16 -24.02 0.72
C HIS A 52 -1.52 -24.69 0.52
N GLU A 53 -2.22 -25.02 1.63
CA GLU A 53 -3.56 -25.60 1.60
C GLU A 53 -4.56 -24.71 0.84
N LYS A 54 -4.63 -23.42 1.18
CA LYS A 54 -5.55 -22.49 0.51
C LYS A 54 -5.23 -22.30 -0.97
N THR A 55 -3.95 -22.25 -1.32
CA THR A 55 -3.50 -22.11 -2.70
C THR A 55 -3.85 -23.36 -3.49
N GLN A 56 -3.74 -24.54 -2.89
CA GLN A 56 -4.13 -25.79 -3.52
C GLN A 56 -5.64 -25.81 -3.82
N ILE A 57 -6.50 -25.39 -2.87
CA ILE A 57 -7.95 -25.28 -3.11
C ILE A 57 -8.24 -24.36 -4.31
N LEU A 58 -7.66 -23.17 -4.32
CA LEU A 58 -7.84 -22.21 -5.42
C LEU A 58 -7.33 -22.75 -6.76
N ASN A 59 -6.21 -23.47 -6.75
CA ASN A 59 -5.64 -24.08 -7.95
C ASN A 59 -6.51 -25.23 -8.48
N GLU A 60 -7.06 -26.06 -7.60
CA GLU A 60 -8.01 -27.11 -8.01
C GLU A 60 -9.31 -26.51 -8.58
N ASP A 61 -9.80 -25.41 -8.03
CA ASP A 61 -10.95 -24.70 -8.61
C ASP A 61 -10.60 -24.06 -9.96
N TRP A 62 -9.42 -23.46 -10.10
CA TRP A 62 -8.95 -22.89 -11.36
C TRP A 62 -8.80 -23.94 -12.46
N LYS A 63 -8.26 -25.13 -12.14
CA LYS A 63 -8.11 -26.25 -13.11
C LYS A 63 -9.44 -26.74 -13.69
N LYS A 64 -10.56 -26.56 -12.98
CA LYS A 64 -11.90 -26.91 -13.48
C LYS A 64 -12.39 -25.92 -14.55
N LEU A 65 -11.83 -24.71 -14.59
CA LEU A 65 -12.21 -23.69 -15.55
C LEU A 65 -11.52 -23.94 -16.90
N ARG A 66 -12.30 -23.82 -17.98
CA ARG A 66 -11.77 -23.79 -19.35
C ARG A 66 -11.80 -22.36 -19.86
N VAL A 67 -10.80 -21.57 -19.49
CA VAL A 67 -10.66 -20.18 -19.94
C VAL A 67 -9.87 -20.15 -21.24
N GLN A 68 -10.43 -19.54 -22.28
CA GLN A 68 -9.71 -19.35 -23.54
C GLN A 68 -8.55 -18.34 -23.33
N PRO A 69 -7.30 -18.69 -23.69
CA PRO A 69 -6.21 -17.73 -23.64
C PRO A 69 -6.48 -16.54 -24.57
N VAL A 70 -5.98 -15.37 -24.19
CA VAL A 70 -6.09 -14.16 -25.01
C VAL A 70 -5.43 -14.42 -26.36
N GLN A 71 -6.23 -14.24 -27.42
CA GLN A 71 -5.72 -14.36 -28.77
C GLN A 71 -4.95 -13.09 -29.14
N VAL A 72 -3.82 -13.26 -29.82
CA VAL A 72 -3.07 -12.13 -30.37
C VAL A 72 -3.99 -11.38 -31.32
N MET A 73 -4.09 -10.06 -31.13
CA MET A 73 -4.84 -9.20 -32.03
C MET A 73 -4.19 -9.29 -33.42
N LYS A 74 -4.87 -9.95 -34.34
CA LYS A 74 -4.44 -9.93 -35.74
C LYS A 74 -4.67 -8.52 -36.28
N PRO A 75 -3.69 -7.93 -36.99
CA PRO A 75 -3.93 -6.68 -37.68
C PRO A 75 -5.09 -6.89 -38.66
N VAL A 76 -6.18 -6.17 -38.46
CA VAL A 76 -7.25 -6.12 -39.46
C VAL A 76 -6.65 -5.34 -40.63
N SER A 77 -6.32 -6.04 -41.72
CA SER A 77 -5.94 -5.39 -42.97
C SER A 77 -7.10 -4.48 -43.40
N GLY A 78 -6.83 -3.18 -43.61
CA GLY A 78 -7.77 -2.29 -44.30
C GLY A 78 -8.36 -1.12 -43.50
N HIS A 79 -7.90 -0.79 -42.29
CA HIS A 79 -8.31 0.46 -41.63
C HIS A 79 -7.15 1.49 -41.60
N PRO A 80 -7.04 2.38 -42.61
CA PRO A 80 -5.94 3.35 -42.73
C PRO A 80 -5.92 4.43 -41.65
N PHE A 81 -6.92 4.48 -40.76
CA PHE A 81 -7.07 5.53 -39.74
C PHE A 81 -6.80 5.04 -38.31
N LEU A 82 -6.43 3.78 -38.10
CA LEU A 82 -6.09 3.29 -36.76
C LEU A 82 -4.68 3.73 -36.37
N LYS A 83 -4.56 4.37 -35.21
CA LYS A 83 -3.26 4.71 -34.62
C LYS A 83 -2.43 3.44 -34.42
N GLN A 84 -1.14 3.51 -34.74
CA GLN A 84 -0.20 2.43 -34.48
C GLN A 84 0.51 2.66 -33.14
N CYS A 85 0.83 1.56 -32.45
CA CYS A 85 1.67 1.53 -31.27
C CYS A 85 2.89 0.67 -31.59
N THR A 86 4.08 1.23 -31.39
CA THR A 86 5.35 0.54 -31.60
C THR A 86 6.01 0.32 -30.25
N VAL A 87 6.39 -0.93 -29.98
CA VAL A 87 7.13 -1.33 -28.80
C VAL A 87 8.54 -1.70 -29.22
N GLU A 88 9.51 -0.95 -28.70
CA GLU A 88 10.94 -1.20 -28.90
C GLU A 88 11.51 -2.02 -27.75
N SER A 89 12.45 -2.90 -28.06
CA SER A 89 13.13 -3.72 -27.06
C SER A 89 14.55 -3.22 -26.85
N ILE A 90 14.97 -3.14 -25.59
CA ILE A 90 16.38 -2.88 -25.23
C ILE A 90 17.24 -4.15 -25.35
N PHE A 91 16.64 -5.31 -25.61
CA PHE A 91 17.38 -6.56 -25.79
C PHE A 91 18.00 -6.60 -27.20
N PRO A 92 19.34 -6.80 -27.32
CA PRO A 92 20.01 -6.82 -28.62
C PRO A 92 19.42 -7.86 -29.57
N GLY A 93 19.13 -7.45 -30.80
CA GLY A 93 18.62 -8.34 -31.85
C GLY A 93 17.13 -8.67 -31.77
N PHE A 94 16.40 -8.16 -30.77
CA PHE A 94 14.94 -8.31 -30.74
C PHE A 94 14.28 -7.21 -31.58
N PRO A 95 13.44 -7.56 -32.58
CA PRO A 95 12.87 -6.59 -33.50
C PRO A 95 11.78 -5.73 -32.83
N SER A 96 11.64 -4.48 -33.29
CA SER A 96 10.52 -3.62 -32.89
C SER A 96 9.19 -4.22 -33.35
N GLN A 97 8.21 -4.24 -32.45
CA GLN A 97 6.88 -4.78 -32.73
C GLN A 97 5.90 -3.62 -32.94
N THR A 98 5.15 -3.64 -34.05
CA THR A 98 4.13 -2.62 -34.33
C THR A 98 2.75 -3.27 -34.37
N LEU A 99 1.81 -2.69 -33.63
CA LEU A 99 0.41 -3.14 -33.48
C LEU A 99 -0.56 -1.97 -33.72
N TYR A 100 -1.80 -2.27 -34.07
CA TYR A 100 -2.85 -1.25 -34.16
C TYR A 100 -3.50 -1.02 -32.80
N MET A 101 -3.69 0.24 -32.42
CA MET A 101 -4.38 0.64 -31.21
C MET A 101 -5.90 0.50 -31.39
N ARG A 102 -6.56 -0.12 -30.42
CA ARG A 102 -8.02 -0.11 -30.29
C ARG A 102 -8.42 1.03 -29.36
N THR A 103 -9.13 2.01 -29.90
CA THR A 103 -9.69 3.10 -29.10
C THR A 103 -10.78 2.55 -28.16
N LEU A 104 -10.68 2.87 -26.87
CA LEU A 104 -11.76 2.65 -25.92
C LEU A 104 -12.80 3.75 -26.10
N ASN A 105 -14.07 3.38 -26.20
CA ASN A 105 -15.15 4.35 -26.35
C ASN A 105 -15.23 5.26 -25.13
N THR A 106 -15.55 6.54 -25.36
CA THR A 106 -15.74 7.52 -24.29
C THR A 106 -16.96 7.15 -23.45
N VAL A 107 -16.81 7.16 -22.12
CA VAL A 107 -17.90 6.96 -21.15
C VAL A 107 -18.11 8.27 -20.40
N ALA A 108 -19.37 8.62 -20.12
CA ALA A 108 -19.70 9.82 -19.36
C ALA A 108 -19.11 9.78 -17.95
N LEU A 109 -18.50 10.87 -17.52
CA LEU A 109 -17.91 11.00 -16.19
C LEU A 109 -18.96 11.45 -15.18
N VAL A 110 -18.82 10.99 -13.93
CA VAL A 110 -19.57 11.47 -12.77
C VAL A 110 -18.68 12.48 -12.01
N PRO A 111 -19.25 13.52 -11.38
CA PRO A 111 -18.47 14.46 -10.57
C PRO A 111 -17.69 13.77 -9.45
N ILE A 112 -16.54 14.36 -9.08
CA ILE A 112 -15.72 13.88 -7.97
C ILE A 112 -16.50 14.07 -6.66
N MET A 113 -16.61 12.99 -5.89
CA MET A 113 -17.26 13.00 -4.58
C MET A 113 -16.47 12.10 -3.63
N TYR A 114 -16.11 12.63 -2.46
CA TYR A 114 -15.55 11.82 -1.39
C TYR A 114 -16.66 11.10 -0.65
N SER A 115 -16.39 9.88 -0.19
CA SER A 115 -17.32 9.12 0.61
C SER A 115 -17.58 9.83 1.94
N TRP A 116 -18.85 9.86 2.35
CA TRP A 116 -19.30 10.39 3.64
C TRP A 116 -20.35 9.45 4.22
N SER A 117 -20.41 9.37 5.55
CA SER A 117 -21.39 8.55 6.26
C SER A 117 -22.72 9.29 6.39
N PRO A 118 -23.86 8.68 6.03
CA PRO A 118 -25.16 9.31 6.19
C PRO A 118 -25.52 9.48 7.67
N LEU A 119 -26.15 10.60 8.02
CA LEU A 119 -26.57 10.92 9.40
C LEU A 119 -28.06 11.29 9.44
N GLN A 120 -28.80 10.69 10.37
CA GLN A 120 -30.20 11.05 10.66
C GLN A 120 -30.30 12.20 11.67
N GLN A 121 -29.27 12.39 12.50
CA GLN A 121 -29.12 13.47 13.46
C GLN A 121 -27.64 13.82 13.60
N ASN A 122 -27.34 15.01 14.12
CA ASN A 122 -25.96 15.48 14.27
C ASN A 122 -25.16 14.58 15.23
N PHE A 123 -23.87 14.42 14.93
CA PHE A 123 -22.91 13.69 15.75
C PHE A 123 -21.83 14.65 16.26
N MET A 124 -21.65 14.68 17.58
CA MET A 124 -20.64 15.53 18.22
C MET A 124 -19.27 14.82 18.18
N VAL A 125 -18.23 15.54 17.77
CA VAL A 125 -16.86 15.02 17.62
C VAL A 125 -15.91 15.90 18.42
N GLU A 126 -14.96 15.27 19.12
CA GLU A 126 -13.89 15.95 19.85
C GLU A 126 -12.82 16.49 18.89
N ASP A 127 -12.16 17.58 19.29
CA ASP A 127 -11.13 18.20 18.47
C ASP A 127 -9.87 17.31 18.37
N GLU A 128 -9.35 17.17 17.15
CA GLU A 128 -8.08 16.52 16.90
C GLU A 128 -6.91 17.48 17.22
N THR A 129 -5.92 17.00 17.98
CA THR A 129 -4.72 17.80 18.32
C THR A 129 -3.54 17.57 17.38
N VAL A 130 -3.59 16.50 16.58
CA VAL A 130 -2.55 16.10 15.63
C VAL A 130 -3.22 15.51 14.40
N LEU A 131 -2.85 16.01 13.22
CA LEU A 131 -3.28 15.42 11.96
C LEU A 131 -2.49 14.14 11.67
N CYS A 132 -3.19 13.05 11.36
CA CYS A 132 -2.58 11.75 11.06
C CYS A 132 -2.15 11.59 9.60
N ASN A 133 -2.59 12.48 8.71
CA ASN A 133 -2.28 12.48 7.28
C ASN A 133 -1.84 13.87 6.81
N ILE A 134 -0.94 13.90 5.83
CA ILE A 134 -0.57 15.11 5.10
C ILE A 134 -1.27 15.04 3.74
N PRO A 135 -2.13 16.01 3.38
CA PRO A 135 -2.85 15.96 2.12
C PRO A 135 -1.85 16.08 0.96
N TYR A 136 -1.90 15.10 0.07
CA TYR A 136 -1.13 15.15 -1.17
C TYR A 136 -1.87 15.99 -2.19
N MET A 137 -1.23 17.06 -2.66
CA MET A 137 -1.83 17.99 -3.62
C MET A 137 -1.38 17.75 -5.07
N GLY A 138 -0.52 16.76 -5.31
CA GLY A 138 0.09 16.51 -6.62
C GLY A 138 1.58 16.89 -6.62
N ASP A 139 2.36 16.18 -7.44
CA ASP A 139 3.78 16.49 -7.69
C ASP A 139 3.94 17.71 -8.62
N GLU A 140 2.87 18.09 -9.31
CA GLU A 140 2.84 19.19 -10.29
C GLU A 140 2.38 20.54 -9.71
N VAL A 141 2.05 20.58 -8.41
CA VAL A 141 1.73 21.83 -7.67
C VAL A 141 3.00 22.48 -7.16
#